data_AF-C4L2S7-F1
#
_entry.id   AF-C4L2S7-F1
#
_cell.length_a   1.000
_cell.length_b   1.000
_cell.length_c   1.000
_cell.angle_alpha   90.00
_cell.angle_beta   90.00
_cell.angle_gamma   90.00
#
_symmetry.space_group_name_H-M   'P 1'
#
loop_
_entity.id
_entity.type
_entity.pdbx_description
1 polymer ?
#
loop_
_entity_poly.entity_id
_entity_poly.type
_entity_poly.pdbx_seq_one_letter_code
_entity_poly.pdbx_strand_id
1 'polypeptide(L)' 'MSTLFWILLVVAALIGGIAIGFFIARKYMMNYLEQNPPINEDMIRTLMMQMGQKPSQKKVNQVMRAMNVQMKNEKKS' A
#
# COMPACT_ATOMS: atom_id res chain seq x y z
N MET A 1 -10.84 -32.89 33.06
CA MET A 1 -10.19 -31.92 32.15
C MET A 1 -9.37 -30.96 33.00
N SER A 2 -8.06 -30.85 32.77
CA SER A 2 -7.18 -29.99 33.58
C SER A 2 -7.35 -28.51 33.20
N THR A 3 -7.17 -27.61 34.16
CA THR A 3 -7.12 -26.15 33.91
C THR A 3 -5.99 -25.77 32.95
N LEU A 4 -4.86 -26.48 32.99
CA LEU A 4 -3.74 -26.34 32.05
C LEU A 4 -4.15 -26.55 30.59
N PHE A 5 -5.05 -27.50 30.32
CA PHE A 5 -5.54 -27.76 28.96
C PHE A 5 -6.28 -26.52 28.41
N TRP A 6 -7.16 -25.91 29.21
CA TRP A 6 -7.87 -24.70 28.83
C TRP A 6 -6.94 -23.50 28.60
N ILE A 7 -5.92 -23.34 29.44
CA ILE A 7 -4.91 -22.28 29.28
C ILE A 7 -4.16 -22.44 27.96
N LEU A 8 -3.69 -23.65 27.64
CA LEU A 8 -3.01 -23.92 26.36
C LEU A 8 -3.90 -23.64 25.16
N LEU A 9 -5.19 -23.98 25.24
CA LEU A 9 -6.14 -23.72 24.16
C LEU A 9 -6.33 -22.22 23.94
N VAL A 10 -6.49 -21.44 25.02
CA VAL A 10 -6.59 -19.97 24.94
C VAL A 10 -5.33 -19.36 24.35
N VAL A 11 -4.14 -19.81 24.78
CA VAL A 11 -2.86 -19.34 24.23
C VAL A 11 -2.73 -19.71 22.76
N ALA A 12 -3.06 -20.94 22.37
CA ALA A 12 -3.04 -21.38 20.97
C ALA A 12 -4.03 -20.60 20.11
N ALA A 13 -5.23 -20.32 20.61
CA ALA A 13 -6.24 -19.52 19.93
C ALA A 13 -5.80 -18.06 19.78
N LEU A 14 -5.10 -17.50 20.78
CA LEU A 14 -4.56 -16.15 20.72
C LEU A 14 -3.44 -16.05 19.67
N ILE A 15 -2.49 -16.97 19.68
CA ILE A 15 -1.40 -17.03 18.68
C ILE A 15 -1.99 -17.27 17.28
N GLY A 16 -2.92 -18.22 17.15
CA GLY A 16 -3.61 -18.50 15.90
C GLY A 16 -4.39 -17.29 15.39
N GLY A 17 -5.11 -16.60 16.27
CA GLY A 17 -5.87 -15.38 15.95
C GLY A 17 -4.98 -14.25 15.46
N ILE A 18 -3.84 -14.01 16.11
CA ILE A 18 -2.87 -12.99 15.68
C ILE A 18 -2.29 -13.35 14.30
N ALA A 19 -1.88 -14.61 14.10
CA ALA A 19 -1.31 -15.04 12.82
C ALA A 19 -2.32 -14.89 11.67
N ILE A 20 -3.57 -15.32 11.89
CA ILE A 20 -4.66 -15.20 10.92
C ILE A 20 -4.99 -13.72 10.66
N GLY A 21 -5.13 -12.91 11.71
CA GLY A 21 -5.42 -11.48 11.61
C GLY A 21 -4.33 -10.72 10.85
N PHE A 22 -3.06 -10.99 11.16
CA PHE A 22 -1.92 -10.40 10.47
C PHE A 22 -1.89 -10.77 8.98
N PHE A 23 -2.16 -12.04 8.64
CA PHE A 23 -2.17 -12.49 7.25
C PHE A 23 -3.27 -11.82 6.43
N ILE A 24 -4.49 -11.71 6.97
CA ILE A 24 -5.60 -11.02 6.31
C ILE A 24 -5.30 -9.53 6.14
N ALA A 25 -4.82 -8.86 7.20
CA ALA A 25 -4.47 -7.45 7.15
C ALA A 25 -3.35 -7.17 6.14
N ARG A 26 -2.33 -8.03 6.07
CA ARG A 26 -1.25 -7.94 5.08
C ARG A 26 -1.78 -8.07 3.66
N LYS A 27 -2.65 -9.06 3.39
CA LYS A 27 -3.26 -9.24 2.07
C LYS A 27 -4.09 -8.02 1.67
N TYR A 28 -4.93 -7.51 2.59
CA TYR A 28 -5.72 -6.32 2.35
C TYR A 28 -4.85 -5.09 2.02
N MET A 29 -3.75 -4.89 2.77
CA MET A 29 -2.81 -3.79 2.52
C MET A 29 -2.11 -3.93 1.17
N MET A 30 -1.65 -5.13 0.80
CA MET A 30 -1.04 -5.37 -0.51
C MET A 30 -2.01 -5.07 -1.64
N ASN A 31 -3.24 -5.59 -1.57
CA ASN A 31 -4.29 -5.29 -2.54
C ASN A 31 -4.57 -3.77 -2.64
N TYR A 32 -4.55 -3.05 -1.51
CA TYR A 32 -4.72 -1.59 -1.51
C TYR A 32 -3.59 -0.86 -2.26
N LEU A 33 -2.34 -1.28 -2.04
CA LEU A 33 -1.17 -0.72 -2.72
C LEU A 33 -1.13 -1.06 -4.21
N GLU A 34 -1.62 -2.23 -4.62
CA GLU A 34 -1.75 -2.64 -6.02
C GLU A 34 -2.82 -1.84 -6.76
N GLN A 35 -3.96 -1.60 -6.11
CA GLN A 35 -5.08 -0.84 -6.70
C GLN A 35 -4.77 0.66 -6.85
N ASN A 36 -3.94 1.21 -5.95
CA ASN A 36 -3.52 2.60 -6.00
C ASN A 36 -1.99 2.67 -5.89
N PRO A 37 -1.27 2.27 -6.96
CA PRO A 37 0.18 2.27 -6.95
C PRO A 37 0.67 3.69 -6.66
N PRO A 38 1.67 3.85 -5.77
CA PRO A 38 2.23 5.16 -5.49
C PRO A 38 2.86 5.74 -6.76
N ILE A 39 2.54 7.01 -7.03
CA ILE A 39 3.12 7.74 -8.15
C ILE A 39 4.63 7.91 -7.91
N ASN A 40 5.43 7.44 -8.86
CA ASN A 40 6.88 7.57 -8.85
C ASN A 40 7.39 8.30 -10.11
N GLU A 41 8.68 8.67 -10.11
CA GLU A 41 9.31 9.39 -11.22
C GLU A 41 9.25 8.61 -12.54
N ASP A 42 9.41 7.29 -12.50
CA ASP A 42 9.45 6.46 -13.70
C ASP A 42 8.08 6.35 -14.39
N MET A 43 7.00 6.35 -13.61
CA MET A 43 5.65 6.44 -14.16
C MET A 43 5.46 7.78 -14.88
N ILE A 44 5.86 8.89 -14.25
CA ILE A 44 5.78 10.22 -14.87
C ILE A 44 6.66 10.31 -16.12
N ARG A 45 7.89 9.77 -16.10
CA ARG A 45 8.75 9.70 -17.28
C ARG A 45 8.12 8.89 -18.39
N THR A 46 7.55 7.72 -18.07
CA THR A 46 6.85 6.87 -19.03
C THR A 46 5.66 7.60 -19.65
N LEU A 47 4.84 8.27 -18.84
CA LEU A 47 3.75 9.12 -19.31
C LEU A 47 4.27 10.26 -20.21
N MET A 48 5.35 10.96 -19.81
CA MET A 48 5.96 12.01 -20.63
C MET A 48 6.47 11.47 -21.97
N MET A 49 7.16 10.33 -21.96
CA MET A 49 7.65 9.67 -23.17
C MET A 49 6.50 9.23 -24.07
N GLN A 50 5.42 8.68 -23.52
CA GLN A 50 4.21 8.32 -24.26
C GLN A 50 3.53 9.55 -24.89
N MET A 51 3.58 10.71 -24.22
CA MET A 51 3.13 11.98 -24.79
C MET A 51 4.11 12.60 -25.81
N GLY A 52 5.18 11.90 -26.19
CA GLY A 52 6.21 12.41 -27.11
C GLY A 52 7.07 13.54 -26.50
N GLN A 53 7.00 13.76 -25.19
CA GLN A 53 7.77 14.77 -24.51
C GLN A 53 9.07 14.18 -23.99
N LYS A 54 10.19 14.85 -24.28
CA LYS A 54 11.49 14.47 -23.70
C LYS A 54 11.42 14.63 -22.17
N PRO A 55 11.63 13.54 -21.39
CA PRO A 55 11.63 13.64 -19.93
C PRO A 55 12.81 14.51 -19.48
N SER A 56 12.51 15.53 -18.68
CA SER A 56 13.52 16.36 -18.01
C SER A 56 13.27 16.30 -16.51
N GLN A 57 14.31 16.09 -15.70
CA GLN A 57 14.19 15.92 -14.25
C GLN A 57 13.40 17.03 -13.55
N LYS A 58 13.57 18.28 -14.00
CA LYS A 58 12.80 19.41 -13.45
C LYS A 58 11.31 19.28 -13.74
N LYS A 59 10.94 18.93 -14.97
CA LYS A 59 9.54 18.72 -15.38
C LYS A 59 8.93 17.49 -14.70
N VAL A 60 9.67 16.38 -14.63
CA VAL A 60 9.24 15.15 -13.94
C VAL A 60 8.90 15.43 -12.47
N ASN A 61 9.78 16.11 -11.74
CA ASN A 61 9.53 16.48 -10.35
C ASN A 61 8.34 17.44 -10.20
N GLN A 62 8.18 18.38 -11.12
CA GLN A 62 7.02 19.29 -11.12
C GLN A 62 5.70 18.53 -11.29
N VAL A 63 5.62 17.63 -12.28
CA VAL A 63 4.42 16.82 -12.54
C VAL A 63 4.17 15.85 -11.38
N MET A 64 5.21 15.18 -10.87
CA MET A 64 5.11 14.31 -9.70
C MET A 64 4.53 15.04 -8.48
N ARG A 65 5.00 16.26 -8.18
CA ARG A 65 4.46 17.07 -7.08
C ARG A 65 2.99 17.44 -7.32
N ALA A 66 2.62 17.83 -8.54
CA ALA A 66 1.25 18.18 -8.88
C ALA A 66 0.30 16.97 -8.74
N MET A 67 0.69 15.80 -9.24
CA MET A 67 -0.11 14.58 -9.11
C MET A 67 -0.18 14.07 -7.67
N ASN A 68 0.91 14.16 -6.90
CA ASN A 68 0.90 13.81 -5.47
C ASN A 68 -0.06 14.69 -4.66
N VAL A 69 -0.12 16.00 -4.98
CA VAL A 69 -1.10 16.92 -4.36
C VAL A 69 -2.52 16.56 -4.76
N GLN A 70 -2.76 16.27 -6.04
CA GLN A 70 -4.08 15.88 -6.54
C GLN A 70 -4.58 14.61 -5.86
N MET A 71 -3.78 13.54 -5.83
CA MET A 71 -4.14 12.29 -5.15
C MET A 71 -4.38 12.48 -3.65
N LYS A 72 -3.57 13.30 -2.98
CA LYS A 72 -3.74 13.59 -1.55
C LYS A 72 -5.07 14.29 -1.29
N ASN A 73 -5.48 15.21 -2.17
CA ASN A 73 -6.74 15.93 -2.05
C ASN A 73 -7.93 15.02 -2.35
N GLU A 74 -7.82 14.13 -3.35
CA GLU A 74 -8.87 13.18 -3.70
C GLU A 74 -9.14 12.18 -2.56
N LYS A 75 -8.10 11.72 -1.86
CA LYS A 75 -8.28 10.87 -0.66
C LYS A 75 -8.81 11.60 0.58
N LYS A 76 -8.83 12.93 0.56
CA LYS A 76 -9.34 13.76 1.68
C LYS A 76 -10.81 14.17 1.46
N SER A 77 -11.30 14.18 0.23
CA SER A 77 -12.69 14.52 -0.11
C SER A 77 -13.60 13.31 -0.02
#